data_AF-A0A7R6WRP0-F1
#
_entry.id   AF-A0A7R6WRP0-F1
#
_cell.length_a   1.000
_cell.length_b   1.000
_cell.length_c   1.000
_cell.angle_alpha   90.00
_cell.angle_beta   90.00
_cell.angle_gamma   90.00
#
_symmetry.space_group_name_H-M   'P 1'
#
loop_
_entity.id
_entity.type
_entity.pdbx_description
1 polymer ?
#
loop_
_entity_poly.entity_id
_entity_poly.type
_entity_poly.pdbx_seq_one_letter_code
_entity_poly.pdbx_strand_id
1 'polypeptide(L)'
;MSNSDQLKELKTAARNIARARRIKHVGALEVIAQALGYPHWNALTNAERKGWRPSEADLAIARALVLAENPLISIDTDPWSVLGPDKFEGELQGHSYRVSTHSDDVRMWGRGWEVTLPEAPLAPARFRVTDRRLKANPIDHTNFRNAALEIASGWRKLVHARIASDWPRRSTVPDSTGRAEHPLGHEVSDIWFCLHCDQSSTGVEVAANLFHCPRCLASPLDIHASPWWQADVTK
;
A
#
# COMPACT_ATOMS: atom_id res chain seq x y z
N MET A 1 10.08 12.19 -26.15
CA MET A 1 8.87 12.34 -25.31
C MET A 1 8.06 13.50 -25.84
N SER A 2 6.76 13.35 -26.04
CA SER A 2 5.90 14.44 -26.51
C SER A 2 5.47 15.33 -25.33
N ASN A 3 5.06 16.57 -25.59
CA ASN A 3 4.58 17.51 -24.56
C ASN A 3 3.40 16.95 -23.73
N SER A 4 2.58 16.09 -24.33
CA SER A 4 1.49 15.38 -23.65
C SER A 4 2.01 14.42 -22.58
N ASP A 5 3.22 13.87 -22.76
CA ASP A 5 3.77 12.83 -21.89
C ASP A 5 4.30 13.40 -20.57
N GLN A 6 4.88 14.61 -20.59
CA GLN A 6 5.37 15.27 -19.36
C GLN A 6 4.23 15.68 -18.42
N LEU A 7 3.12 16.20 -18.96
CA LEU A 7 1.94 16.51 -18.14
C LEU A 7 1.27 15.23 -17.60
N LYS A 8 1.32 14.13 -18.35
CA LYS A 8 0.89 12.81 -17.88
C LYS A 8 1.77 12.31 -16.73
N GLU A 9 3.07 12.58 -16.74
CA GLU A 9 3.96 12.26 -15.62
C GLU A 9 3.55 13.01 -14.34
N LEU A 10 3.30 14.33 -14.42
CA LEU A 10 2.81 15.10 -13.26
C LEU A 10 1.48 14.54 -12.73
N LYS A 11 0.54 14.19 -13.62
CA LYS A 11 -0.73 13.56 -13.21
C LYS A 11 -0.52 12.17 -12.59
N THR A 12 0.47 11.42 -13.08
CA THR A 12 0.82 10.11 -12.51
C THR A 12 1.42 10.27 -11.12
N ALA A 13 2.30 11.25 -10.93
CA ALA A 13 2.83 11.59 -9.61
C ALA A 13 1.70 11.99 -8.64
N ALA A 14 0.75 12.84 -9.08
CA ALA A 14 -0.40 13.22 -8.25
C ALA A 14 -1.26 12.01 -7.88
N ARG A 15 -1.49 11.09 -8.82
CA ARG A 15 -2.21 9.84 -8.55
C ARG A 15 -1.49 8.98 -7.51
N ASN A 16 -0.17 8.87 -7.58
CA ASN A 16 0.63 8.11 -6.62
C ASN A 16 0.58 8.75 -5.22
N ILE A 17 0.72 10.08 -5.12
CA ILE A 17 0.54 10.83 -3.86
C ILE A 17 -0.87 10.66 -3.31
N ALA A 18 -1.90 10.73 -4.17
CA ALA A 18 -3.29 10.56 -3.75
C ALA A 18 -3.53 9.18 -3.13
N ARG A 19 -2.94 8.14 -3.71
CA ARG A 19 -3.00 6.77 -3.20
C ARG A 19 -2.24 6.62 -1.89
N ALA A 20 -1.00 7.14 -1.83
CA ALA A 20 -0.18 7.10 -0.62
C ALA A 20 -0.85 7.80 0.58
N ARG A 21 -1.42 8.97 0.36
CA ARG A 21 -2.12 9.75 1.40
C ARG A 21 -3.58 9.36 1.61
N ARG A 22 -4.15 8.45 0.79
CA ARG A 22 -5.58 8.12 0.73
C ARG A 22 -6.52 9.33 0.57
N ILE A 23 -6.10 10.31 -0.25
CA ILE A 23 -6.88 11.53 -0.53
C ILE A 23 -7.50 11.50 -1.94
N LYS A 24 -8.39 12.46 -2.22
CA LYS A 24 -8.92 12.67 -3.59
C LYS A 24 -7.78 13.14 -4.52
N HIS A 25 -7.81 12.69 -5.77
CA HIS A 25 -6.80 13.05 -6.78
C HIS A 25 -6.65 14.57 -6.96
N VAL A 26 -7.76 15.33 -6.88
CA VAL A 26 -7.73 16.79 -6.94
C VAL A 26 -6.83 17.38 -5.87
N GLY A 27 -6.91 16.90 -4.62
CA GLY A 27 -6.04 17.38 -3.54
C GLY A 27 -4.56 17.11 -3.79
N ALA A 28 -4.22 15.98 -4.43
CA ALA A 28 -2.84 15.68 -4.79
C ALA A 28 -2.33 16.49 -5.99
N LEU A 29 -3.21 16.88 -6.92
CA LEU A 29 -2.86 17.81 -8.00
C LEU A 29 -2.51 19.20 -7.45
N GLU A 30 -3.19 19.65 -6.39
CA GLU A 30 -2.84 20.91 -5.72
C GLU A 30 -1.45 20.86 -5.09
N VAL A 31 -1.07 19.74 -4.47
CA VAL A 31 0.27 19.55 -3.88
C VAL A 31 1.36 19.70 -4.93
N ILE A 32 1.18 19.09 -6.12
CA ILE A 32 2.15 19.22 -7.21
C ILE A 32 2.20 20.65 -7.75
N ALA A 33 1.05 21.28 -7.95
CA ALA A 33 1.01 22.64 -8.45
C ALA A 33 1.76 23.62 -7.54
N GLN A 34 1.53 23.52 -6.23
CA GLN A 34 2.18 24.35 -5.22
C GLN A 34 3.68 24.12 -5.16
N ALA A 35 4.13 22.87 -5.26
CA ALA A 35 5.56 22.56 -5.28
C ALA A 35 6.29 23.09 -6.52
N LEU A 36 5.57 23.26 -7.63
CA LEU A 36 6.08 23.86 -8.87
C LEU A 36 5.88 25.39 -8.92
N GLY A 37 5.49 26.01 -7.82
CA GLY A 37 5.32 27.47 -7.71
C GLY A 37 3.99 28.02 -8.25
N TYR A 38 3.01 27.15 -8.55
CA TYR A 38 1.68 27.56 -8.97
C TYR A 38 0.69 27.53 -7.80
N PRO A 39 -0.23 28.51 -7.68
CA PRO A 39 -1.14 28.57 -6.53
C PRO A 39 -2.14 27.39 -6.47
N HIS A 40 -2.52 26.87 -7.64
CA HIS A 40 -3.42 25.71 -7.76
C HIS A 40 -3.27 25.03 -9.13
N TRP A 41 -3.76 23.80 -9.26
CA TRP A 41 -3.61 22.99 -10.49
C TRP A 41 -4.15 23.68 -11.75
N ASN A 42 -5.28 24.39 -11.64
CA ASN A 42 -5.83 25.14 -12.77
C ASN A 42 -4.88 26.23 -13.29
N ALA A 43 -4.08 26.88 -12.42
CA ALA A 43 -3.12 27.90 -12.82
C ALA A 43 -1.96 27.27 -13.60
N LEU A 44 -1.48 26.10 -13.16
CA LEU A 44 -0.47 25.31 -13.86
C LEU A 44 -0.96 24.89 -15.25
N THR A 45 -2.18 24.35 -15.37
CA THR A 45 -2.73 23.97 -16.69
C THR A 45 -2.97 25.16 -17.61
N ASN A 46 -3.32 26.33 -17.06
CA ASN A 46 -3.43 27.56 -17.85
C ASN A 46 -2.06 28.05 -18.33
N ALA A 47 -1.01 27.92 -17.53
CA ALA A 47 0.35 28.21 -17.96
C ALA A 47 0.80 27.23 -19.07
N GLU A 48 0.45 25.95 -18.95
CA GLU A 48 0.70 24.95 -19.98
C GLU A 48 0.01 25.31 -21.31
N ARG A 49 -1.25 25.72 -21.28
CA ARG A 49 -1.94 26.23 -22.48
C ARG A 49 -1.27 27.47 -23.08
N LYS A 50 -0.61 28.29 -22.25
CA LYS A 50 0.16 29.49 -22.66
C LYS A 50 1.60 29.15 -23.12
N GLY A 51 1.96 27.87 -23.19
CA GLY A 51 3.25 27.42 -23.71
C GLY A 51 4.28 27.04 -22.66
N TRP A 52 3.98 27.18 -21.36
CA TRP A 52 4.86 26.62 -20.32
C TRP A 52 4.89 25.10 -20.43
N ARG A 53 6.05 24.50 -20.17
CA ARG A 53 6.22 23.04 -20.17
C ARG A 53 7.00 22.64 -18.93
N PRO A 54 6.70 21.49 -18.32
CA PRO A 54 7.52 20.95 -17.25
C PRO A 54 8.95 20.70 -17.75
N SER A 55 9.92 21.30 -17.07
CA SER A 55 11.34 20.97 -17.23
C SER A 55 11.66 19.65 -16.54
N GLU A 56 12.84 19.07 -16.82
CA GLU A 56 13.30 17.88 -16.07
C GLU A 56 13.44 18.18 -14.58
N ALA A 57 13.76 19.43 -14.20
CA ALA A 57 13.79 19.85 -12.80
C ALA A 57 12.38 19.80 -12.16
N ASP A 58 11.34 20.24 -12.89
CA ASP A 58 9.96 20.15 -12.43
C ASP A 58 9.51 18.69 -12.26
N LEU A 59 9.90 17.82 -13.20
CA LEU A 59 9.62 16.38 -13.12
C LEU A 59 10.39 15.74 -11.94
N ALA A 60 11.63 16.15 -11.69
CA ALA A 60 12.41 15.69 -10.55
C ALA A 60 11.79 16.10 -9.21
N ILE A 61 11.24 17.32 -9.11
CA ILE A 61 10.48 17.76 -7.92
C ILE A 61 9.27 16.85 -7.71
N ALA A 62 8.48 16.57 -8.77
CA ALA A 62 7.32 15.69 -8.66
C ALA A 62 7.70 14.25 -8.26
N ARG A 63 8.79 13.70 -8.82
CA ARG A 63 9.33 12.39 -8.44
C ARG A 63 9.81 12.38 -6.98
N ALA A 64 10.49 13.43 -6.53
CA ALA A 64 10.94 13.57 -5.15
C ALA A 64 9.78 13.64 -4.15
N LEU A 65 8.69 14.33 -4.49
CA LEU A 65 7.47 14.34 -3.66
C LEU A 65 6.87 12.94 -3.56
N VAL A 66 6.77 12.22 -4.68
CA VAL A 66 6.26 10.85 -4.70
C VAL A 66 7.11 9.92 -3.82
N LEU A 67 8.44 10.04 -3.90
CA LEU A 67 9.39 9.28 -3.07
C LEU A 67 9.29 9.64 -1.59
N ALA A 68 9.12 10.92 -1.26
CA ALA A 68 8.95 11.36 0.12
C ALA A 68 7.66 10.79 0.74
N GLU A 69 6.59 10.68 -0.05
CA GLU A 69 5.31 10.12 0.40
C GLU A 69 5.31 8.59 0.47
N ASN A 70 5.97 7.94 -0.49
CA ASN A 70 6.12 6.50 -0.53
C ASN A 70 7.49 6.10 -1.07
N PRO A 71 8.49 5.91 -0.20
CA PRO A 71 9.84 5.55 -0.65
C PRO A 71 9.90 4.15 -1.29
N LEU A 72 8.88 3.31 -1.07
CA LEU A 72 8.81 1.96 -1.64
C LEU A 72 8.35 1.95 -3.10
N ILE A 73 7.94 3.09 -3.67
CA ILE A 73 7.44 3.15 -5.05
C ILE A 73 8.54 3.06 -6.11
N SER A 74 9.80 3.29 -5.74
CA SER A 74 10.97 3.16 -6.61
C SER A 74 11.77 1.88 -6.39
N ILE A 75 11.31 1.03 -5.48
CA ILE A 75 11.98 -0.25 -5.22
C ILE A 75 11.45 -1.19 -6.28
N ASP A 76 12.32 -1.48 -7.25
CA ASP A 76 12.04 -2.44 -8.31
C ASP A 76 11.70 -3.77 -7.64
N THR A 77 10.47 -4.24 -7.84
CA THR A 77 9.94 -5.43 -7.19
C THR A 77 10.41 -6.68 -7.93
N ASP A 78 11.71 -6.76 -8.26
CA ASP A 78 12.30 -8.03 -8.69
C ASP A 78 12.27 -8.98 -7.50
N PRO A 79 11.43 -10.04 -7.52
CA PRO A 79 11.31 -11.00 -6.43
C PRO A 79 12.62 -11.78 -6.20
N TRP A 80 13.60 -11.67 -7.11
CA TRP A 80 14.84 -12.45 -7.13
C TRP A 80 16.11 -11.62 -6.98
N SER A 81 16.05 -10.32 -6.66
CA SER A 81 17.29 -9.53 -6.50
C SER A 81 18.15 -10.07 -5.33
N VAL A 82 19.28 -10.67 -5.68
CA VAL A 82 20.21 -11.43 -4.82
C VAL A 82 20.96 -10.54 -3.79
N LEU A 83 20.63 -9.26 -3.71
CA LEU A 83 21.08 -8.32 -2.67
C LEU A 83 19.88 -7.45 -2.26
N GLY A 84 19.15 -7.88 -1.23
CA GLY A 84 17.85 -7.31 -0.86
C GLY A 84 17.88 -5.84 -0.39
N PRO A 85 16.84 -5.01 -0.65
CA PRO A 85 16.93 -3.57 -0.43
C PRO A 85 16.19 -2.98 0.78
N ASP A 86 15.34 -3.70 1.51
CA ASP A 86 14.56 -3.10 2.61
C ASP A 86 15.14 -3.45 3.97
N LYS A 87 16.31 -2.92 4.34
CA LYS A 87 16.79 -2.99 5.73
C LYS A 87 16.88 -1.58 6.29
N PHE A 88 15.82 -1.16 6.96
CA PHE A 88 15.82 0.06 7.76
C PHE A 88 16.26 -0.30 9.17
N GLU A 89 17.29 0.38 9.66
CA GLU A 89 17.79 0.19 11.02
C GLU A 89 17.41 1.39 11.88
N GLY A 90 17.20 1.14 13.17
CA GLY A 90 16.90 2.19 14.13
C GLY A 90 17.08 1.69 15.56
N GLU A 91 16.71 2.55 16.51
CA GLU A 91 16.74 2.22 17.93
C GLU A 91 15.35 2.46 18.54
N LEU A 92 14.90 1.51 19.35
CA LEU A 92 13.66 1.60 20.11
C LEU A 92 13.96 1.30 21.57
N GLN A 93 13.83 2.30 22.45
CA GLN A 93 14.02 2.14 23.90
C GLN A 93 15.36 1.47 24.26
N GLY A 94 16.47 1.85 23.60
CA GLY A 94 17.79 1.24 23.82
C GLY A 94 18.03 -0.10 23.11
N HIS A 95 17.08 -0.57 22.31
CA HIS A 95 17.21 -1.79 21.52
C HIS A 95 17.27 -1.48 20.03
N SER A 96 18.37 -1.85 19.38
CA SER A 96 18.47 -1.77 17.92
C SER A 96 17.43 -2.69 17.25
N TYR A 97 16.80 -2.20 16.20
CA TYR A 97 15.87 -2.95 15.38
C TYR A 97 16.22 -2.82 13.90
N ARG A 98 15.68 -3.77 13.13
CA ARG A 98 15.62 -3.75 11.67
C ARG A 98 14.19 -3.91 11.21
N VAL A 99 13.85 -3.31 10.08
CA VAL A 99 12.57 -3.52 9.39
C VAL A 99 12.82 -3.91 7.94
N SER A 100 12.07 -4.89 7.46
CA SER A 100 12.01 -5.29 6.06
C SER A 100 10.60 -5.71 5.66
N THR A 101 10.39 -5.86 4.35
CA THR A 101 9.19 -6.47 3.79
C THR A 101 9.52 -7.88 3.28
N HIS A 102 8.58 -8.82 3.36
CA HIS A 102 8.71 -10.14 2.73
C HIS A 102 7.33 -10.61 2.28
N SER A 103 7.11 -10.76 0.97
CA SER A 103 5.78 -11.00 0.40
C SER A 103 4.75 -10.03 0.98
N ASP A 104 5.13 -8.75 1.06
CA ASP A 104 4.33 -7.61 1.54
C ASP A 104 3.93 -7.64 3.03
N ASP A 105 4.31 -8.69 3.75
CA ASP A 105 4.32 -8.67 5.22
C ASP A 105 5.46 -7.77 5.72
N VAL A 106 5.14 -6.91 6.68
CA VAL A 106 6.16 -6.10 7.38
C VAL A 106 6.74 -6.93 8.52
N ARG A 107 8.07 -7.08 8.53
CA ARG A 107 8.81 -7.72 9.61
C ARG A 107 9.72 -6.71 10.26
N MET A 108 9.52 -6.49 11.55
CA MET A 108 10.41 -5.71 12.41
C MET A 108 11.03 -6.64 13.44
N TRP A 109 12.36 -6.65 13.56
CA TRP A 109 13.04 -7.56 14.47
C TRP A 109 14.25 -6.92 15.13
N GLY A 110 14.61 -7.44 16.28
CA GLY A 110 15.81 -7.07 17.03
C GLY A 110 16.39 -8.27 17.74
N ARG A 111 17.27 -8.03 18.72
CA ARG A 111 17.88 -9.12 19.49
C ARG A 111 16.81 -9.87 20.29
N GLY A 112 16.50 -11.09 19.86
CA GLY A 112 15.62 -12.02 20.56
C GLY A 112 14.12 -11.80 20.34
N TRP A 113 13.71 -10.84 19.52
CA TRP A 113 12.29 -10.59 19.24
C TRP A 113 12.00 -10.27 17.78
N GLU A 114 10.74 -10.48 17.41
CA GLU A 114 10.18 -10.14 16.11
C GLU A 114 8.71 -9.72 16.25
N VAL A 115 8.33 -8.74 15.44
CA VAL A 115 6.96 -8.32 15.16
C VAL A 115 6.71 -8.50 13.66
N THR A 116 5.65 -9.20 13.31
CA THR A 116 5.18 -9.34 11.93
C THR A 116 3.79 -8.76 11.81
N LEU A 117 3.61 -7.82 10.88
CA LEU A 117 2.30 -7.32 10.49
C LEU A 117 2.00 -7.89 9.10
N PRO A 118 0.99 -8.77 8.98
CA PRO A 118 0.65 -9.31 7.68
C PRO A 118 0.12 -8.21 6.74
N GLU A 119 0.24 -8.46 5.44
CA GLU A 119 -0.24 -7.57 4.38
C GLU A 119 -1.72 -7.22 4.58
N ALA A 120 -2.58 -8.21 4.84
CA ALA A 120 -4.02 -8.02 5.03
C ALA A 120 -4.32 -7.05 6.20
N PRO A 121 -5.03 -5.93 5.98
CA PRO A 121 -5.35 -4.94 7.02
C PRO A 121 -6.02 -5.52 8.28
N LEU A 122 -6.92 -6.49 8.12
CA LEU A 122 -7.65 -7.15 9.21
C LEU A 122 -6.83 -8.24 9.92
N ALA A 123 -5.67 -8.64 9.37
CA ALA A 123 -4.83 -9.62 10.03
C ALA A 123 -4.15 -9.00 11.28
N PRO A 124 -4.19 -9.69 12.43
CA PRO A 124 -3.57 -9.19 13.65
C PRO A 124 -2.04 -9.23 13.56
N ALA A 125 -1.39 -8.30 14.26
CA ALA A 125 0.04 -8.33 14.45
C ALA A 125 0.46 -9.58 15.24
N ARG A 126 1.57 -10.19 14.82
CA ARG A 126 2.15 -11.38 15.44
C ARG A 126 3.46 -11.01 16.12
N PHE A 127 3.60 -11.40 17.38
CA PHE A 127 4.80 -11.14 18.18
C PHE A 127 5.47 -12.46 18.49
N ARG A 128 6.80 -12.51 18.40
CA ARG A 128 7.58 -13.71 18.64
C ARG A 128 8.83 -13.40 19.45
N VAL A 129 9.13 -14.28 20.40
CA VAL A 129 10.45 -14.39 21.01
C VAL A 129 11.30 -15.30 20.13
N THR A 130 12.32 -14.73 19.48
CA THR A 130 13.21 -15.44 18.55
C THR A 130 14.45 -16.03 19.25
N ASP A 131 14.81 -15.51 20.43
CA ASP A 131 15.84 -16.09 21.29
C ASP A 131 15.31 -16.28 22.72
N ARG A 132 14.99 -17.53 23.06
CA ARG A 132 14.49 -17.92 24.39
C ARG A 132 15.58 -17.90 25.47
N ARG A 133 16.86 -17.77 25.10
CA ARG A 133 17.97 -17.66 26.06
C ARG A 133 18.03 -16.27 26.69
N LEU A 134 17.46 -15.27 26.02
CA LEU A 134 17.33 -13.91 26.54
C LEU A 134 16.22 -13.88 27.61
N LYS A 135 16.62 -13.93 28.88
CA LYS A 135 15.67 -14.02 30.02
C LYS A 135 14.76 -12.78 30.18
N ALA A 136 15.24 -11.61 29.77
CA ALA A 136 14.48 -10.36 29.82
C ALA A 136 14.31 -9.85 28.39
N ASN A 137 13.27 -10.34 27.72
CA ASN A 137 13.00 -9.96 26.34
C ASN A 137 12.17 -8.66 26.31
N PRO A 138 12.58 -7.63 25.56
CA PRO A 138 11.81 -6.39 25.50
C PRO A 138 10.38 -6.61 24.99
N ILE A 139 10.14 -7.62 24.14
CA ILE A 139 8.81 -7.89 23.58
C ILE A 139 7.79 -8.43 24.58
N ASP A 140 8.23 -8.83 25.78
CA ASP A 140 7.33 -9.22 26.87
C ASP A 140 6.67 -8.00 27.54
N HIS A 141 7.23 -6.79 27.34
CA HIS A 141 6.69 -5.56 27.91
C HIS A 141 5.69 -4.88 26.96
N THR A 142 4.48 -4.60 27.45
CA THR A 142 3.40 -3.95 26.68
C THR A 142 3.83 -2.62 26.06
N ASN A 143 4.58 -1.79 26.79
CA ASN A 143 5.04 -0.49 26.28
C ASN A 143 5.98 -0.65 25.08
N PHE A 144 6.86 -1.65 25.10
CA PHE A 144 7.74 -1.95 23.98
C PHE A 144 6.95 -2.51 22.80
N ARG A 145 6.00 -3.43 23.04
CA ARG A 145 5.13 -3.98 21.99
C ARG A 145 4.34 -2.90 21.26
N ASN A 146 3.77 -1.95 22.01
CA ASN A 146 2.99 -0.85 21.43
C ASN A 146 3.88 0.07 20.56
N ALA A 147 5.07 0.43 21.05
CA ALA A 147 5.98 1.27 20.29
C ALA A 147 6.54 0.56 19.04
N ALA A 148 6.86 -0.74 19.13
CA ALA A 148 7.25 -1.54 17.97
C ALA A 148 6.11 -1.65 16.95
N LEU A 149 4.88 -1.84 17.42
CA LEU A 149 3.70 -1.91 16.56
C LEU A 149 3.42 -0.58 15.85
N GLU A 150 3.66 0.57 16.50
CA GLU A 150 3.51 1.89 15.88
C GLU A 150 4.49 2.06 14.70
N ILE A 151 5.77 1.75 14.92
CA ILE A 151 6.81 1.81 13.89
C ILE A 151 6.46 0.86 12.73
N ALA A 152 6.17 -0.40 13.03
CA ALA A 152 5.81 -1.39 12.01
C ALA A 152 4.52 -1.02 11.26
N SER A 153 3.56 -0.38 11.92
CA SER A 153 2.33 0.12 11.29
C SER A 153 2.61 1.27 10.32
N GLY A 154 3.60 2.12 10.61
CA GLY A 154 4.09 3.13 9.68
C GLY A 154 4.59 2.48 8.39
N TRP A 155 5.44 1.46 8.51
CA TRP A 155 5.92 0.66 7.37
C TRP A 155 4.78 -0.02 6.61
N ARG A 156 3.81 -0.62 7.31
CA ARG A 156 2.68 -1.28 6.66
C ARG A 156 1.85 -0.31 5.82
N LYS A 157 1.68 0.94 6.28
CA LYS A 157 1.01 1.98 5.49
C LYS A 157 1.74 2.24 4.16
N LEU A 158 3.07 2.25 4.16
CA LEU A 158 3.87 2.42 2.94
C LEU A 158 3.71 1.24 1.98
N VAL A 159 3.70 0.01 2.50
CA VAL A 159 3.43 -1.20 1.69
C VAL A 159 2.03 -1.13 1.07
N HIS A 160 1.01 -0.81 1.87
CA HIS A 160 -0.37 -0.65 1.38
C HIS A 160 -0.50 0.47 0.33
N ALA A 161 0.25 1.56 0.49
CA ALA A 161 0.31 2.63 -0.48
C ALA A 161 0.91 2.18 -1.82
N ARG A 162 1.94 1.34 -1.79
CA ARG A 162 2.56 0.74 -2.99
C ARG A 162 1.59 -0.22 -3.68
N ILE A 163 0.97 -1.13 -2.93
CA ILE A 163 -0.07 -2.02 -3.46
C ILE A 163 -1.19 -1.22 -4.14
N ALA A 164 -1.66 -0.15 -3.48
CA ALA A 164 -2.67 0.74 -4.03
C ALA A 164 -2.21 1.52 -5.28
N SER A 165 -0.90 1.71 -5.49
CA SER A 165 -0.36 2.28 -6.73
C SER A 165 -0.37 1.32 -7.90
N ASP A 166 -0.18 0.04 -7.62
CA ASP A 166 -0.08 -0.98 -8.65
C ASP A 166 -1.48 -1.43 -9.09
N TRP A 167 -2.44 -1.44 -8.16
CA TRP A 167 -3.79 -1.92 -8.41
C TRP A 167 -4.70 -0.89 -9.09
N PRO A 168 -5.76 -1.35 -9.80
CA PRO A 168 -6.84 -0.49 -10.24
C PRO A 168 -7.41 0.34 -9.08
N ARG A 169 -7.81 1.58 -9.39
CA ARG A 169 -8.33 2.50 -8.36
C ARG A 169 -9.53 1.91 -7.61
N ARG A 170 -10.37 1.17 -8.33
CA ARG A 170 -11.61 0.56 -7.84
C ARG A 170 -11.37 -0.68 -6.97
N SER A 171 -10.15 -1.24 -6.97
CA SER A 171 -9.77 -2.33 -6.07
C SER A 171 -9.59 -1.86 -4.62
N THR A 172 -9.26 -0.59 -4.42
CA THR A 172 -9.03 -0.02 -3.07
C THR A 172 -10.08 1.01 -2.66
N VAL A 173 -10.82 1.58 -3.61
CA VAL A 173 -11.99 2.42 -3.33
C VAL A 173 -13.11 2.05 -4.30
N PRO A 174 -14.13 1.33 -3.81
CA PRO A 174 -15.32 1.00 -4.59
C PRO A 174 -16.04 2.26 -5.11
N ASP A 175 -16.88 2.09 -6.12
CA ASP A 175 -17.72 3.19 -6.59
C ASP A 175 -18.88 3.55 -5.64
N SER A 176 -19.67 4.54 -6.02
CA SER A 176 -20.84 4.99 -5.25
C SER A 176 -21.91 3.91 -5.05
N THR A 177 -21.86 2.82 -5.82
CA THR A 177 -22.75 1.66 -5.68
C THR A 177 -22.12 0.51 -4.89
N GLY A 178 -20.90 0.70 -4.36
CA GLY A 178 -20.19 -0.32 -3.60
C GLY A 178 -19.46 -1.36 -4.47
N ARG A 179 -19.40 -1.17 -5.80
CA ARG A 179 -18.72 -2.11 -6.69
C ARG A 179 -17.21 -1.91 -6.65
N ALA A 180 -16.49 -2.97 -6.31
CA ALA A 180 -15.04 -3.06 -6.36
C ALA A 180 -14.58 -3.75 -7.66
N GLU A 181 -13.32 -3.54 -8.06
CA GLU A 181 -12.68 -4.24 -9.18
C GLU A 181 -11.64 -5.22 -8.64
N HIS A 182 -11.64 -6.47 -9.08
CA HIS A 182 -10.63 -7.45 -8.68
C HIS A 182 -9.24 -6.99 -9.12
N PRO A 183 -8.24 -6.94 -8.23
CA PRO A 183 -6.92 -6.39 -8.58
C PRO A 183 -6.14 -7.24 -9.59
N LEU A 184 -6.46 -8.53 -9.71
CA LEU A 184 -5.75 -9.47 -10.60
C LEU A 184 -6.56 -9.88 -11.82
N GLY A 185 -7.89 -9.98 -11.68
CA GLY A 185 -8.81 -10.51 -12.70
C GLY A 185 -9.65 -9.42 -13.37
N HIS A 186 -9.64 -8.21 -12.82
CA HIS A 186 -10.35 -7.03 -13.31
C HIS A 186 -11.89 -7.18 -13.40
N GLU A 187 -12.48 -8.23 -12.83
CA GLU A 187 -13.93 -8.33 -12.70
C GLU A 187 -14.46 -7.23 -11.78
N VAL A 188 -15.68 -6.76 -12.04
CA VAL A 188 -16.31 -5.71 -11.22
C VAL A 188 -17.58 -6.26 -10.60
N SER A 189 -17.65 -6.21 -9.27
CA SER A 189 -18.79 -6.72 -8.50
C SER A 189 -18.98 -5.95 -7.19
N ASP A 190 -20.23 -5.84 -6.75
CA ASP A 190 -20.62 -5.40 -5.40
C ASP A 190 -20.62 -6.53 -4.37
N ILE A 191 -20.52 -7.78 -4.82
CA ILE A 191 -20.41 -8.99 -3.99
C ILE A 191 -19.27 -9.90 -4.45
N TRP A 192 -18.57 -10.47 -3.47
CA TRP A 192 -17.40 -11.32 -3.68
C TRP A 192 -17.50 -12.58 -2.82
N PHE A 193 -17.02 -13.71 -3.33
CA PHE A 193 -17.11 -15.02 -2.71
C PHE A 193 -15.73 -15.56 -2.41
N CYS A 194 -15.54 -16.11 -1.22
CA CYS A 194 -14.26 -16.70 -0.83
C CYS A 194 -14.27 -18.21 -1.04
N LEU A 195 -13.29 -18.72 -1.79
CA LEU A 195 -13.11 -20.15 -2.06
C LEU A 195 -12.83 -20.98 -0.79
N HIS A 196 -12.27 -20.37 0.27
CA HIS A 196 -11.83 -21.08 1.48
C HIS A 196 -12.91 -21.25 2.54
N CYS A 197 -13.82 -20.28 2.65
CA CYS A 197 -14.82 -20.27 3.72
C CYS A 197 -16.27 -20.20 3.22
N ASP A 198 -16.46 -20.17 1.90
CA ASP A 198 -17.76 -20.13 1.23
C ASP A 198 -18.64 -18.93 1.58
N GLN A 199 -18.10 -17.96 2.33
CA GLN A 199 -18.79 -16.73 2.69
C GLN A 199 -18.69 -15.71 1.57
N SER A 200 -19.77 -14.93 1.43
CA SER A 200 -19.75 -13.72 0.62
C SER A 200 -19.30 -12.50 1.43
N SER A 201 -18.77 -11.50 0.76
CA SER A 201 -18.43 -10.18 1.31
C SER A 201 -18.77 -9.10 0.30
N THR A 202 -19.10 -7.91 0.78
CA THR A 202 -19.36 -6.76 -0.09
C THR A 202 -18.07 -6.26 -0.74
N GLY A 203 -18.18 -5.56 -1.87
CA GLY A 203 -17.07 -4.86 -2.51
C GLY A 203 -16.35 -3.89 -1.56
N VAL A 204 -17.09 -3.26 -0.64
CA VAL A 204 -16.55 -2.38 0.40
C VAL A 204 -15.70 -3.15 1.41
N GLU A 205 -16.16 -4.29 1.90
CA GLU A 205 -15.41 -5.10 2.87
C GLU A 205 -14.11 -5.66 2.27
N VAL A 206 -14.14 -6.20 1.05
CA VAL A 206 -12.93 -6.75 0.42
C VAL A 206 -11.94 -5.63 0.04
N ALA A 207 -12.41 -4.49 -0.48
CA ALA A 207 -11.52 -3.37 -0.79
C ALA A 207 -10.85 -2.78 0.46
N ALA A 208 -11.57 -2.72 1.58
CA ALA A 208 -11.01 -2.27 2.85
C ALA A 208 -9.90 -3.20 3.40
N ASN A 209 -9.91 -4.47 2.99
CA ASN A 209 -8.97 -5.49 3.42
C ASN A 209 -7.98 -5.91 2.31
N LEU A 210 -7.68 -5.02 1.35
CA LEU A 210 -6.79 -5.33 0.22
C LEU A 210 -7.15 -6.64 -0.48
N PHE A 211 -8.43 -6.81 -0.78
CA PHE A 211 -9.01 -7.98 -1.42
C PHE A 211 -8.79 -9.32 -0.71
N HIS A 212 -8.32 -9.32 0.54
CA HIS A 212 -8.31 -10.53 1.36
C HIS A 212 -9.71 -10.79 1.94
N CYS A 213 -10.06 -12.06 2.13
CA CYS A 213 -11.33 -12.43 2.76
C CYS A 213 -11.45 -11.76 4.15
N PRO A 214 -12.51 -10.99 4.43
CA PRO A 214 -12.74 -10.38 5.74
C PRO A 214 -13.00 -11.37 6.88
N ARG A 215 -13.16 -12.66 6.58
CA ARG A 215 -13.52 -13.72 7.55
C ARG A 215 -12.34 -14.65 7.83
N CYS A 216 -11.73 -15.22 6.79
CA CYS A 216 -10.64 -16.18 6.94
C CYS A 216 -9.26 -15.66 6.47
N LEU A 217 -9.19 -14.42 5.98
CA LEU A 217 -7.96 -13.81 5.45
C LEU A 217 -7.35 -14.54 4.25
N ALA A 218 -8.14 -15.34 3.52
CA ALA A 218 -7.72 -15.90 2.24
C ALA A 218 -7.25 -14.80 1.28
N SER A 219 -6.29 -15.14 0.44
CA SER A 219 -5.61 -14.20 -0.45
C SER A 219 -6.55 -13.70 -1.56
N PRO A 220 -6.24 -12.57 -2.23
CA PRO A 220 -6.98 -12.11 -3.40
C PRO A 220 -7.14 -13.18 -4.50
N LEU A 221 -6.20 -14.12 -4.63
CA LEU A 221 -6.29 -15.20 -5.63
C LEU A 221 -7.53 -16.10 -5.42
N ASP A 222 -8.06 -16.12 -4.20
CA ASP A 222 -9.14 -17.00 -3.78
C ASP A 222 -10.49 -16.26 -3.61
N ILE A 223 -10.56 -15.01 -4.06
CA ILE A 223 -11.75 -14.17 -4.00
C ILE A 223 -12.31 -14.00 -5.41
N HIS A 224 -13.56 -14.39 -5.61
CA HIS A 224 -14.17 -14.46 -6.93
C HIS A 224 -15.51 -13.73 -7.00
N ALA A 225 -15.87 -13.21 -8.18
CA ALA A 225 -17.15 -12.54 -8.40
C ALA A 225 -18.34 -13.51 -8.47
N SER A 226 -18.10 -14.82 -8.58
CA SER A 226 -19.12 -15.87 -8.54
C SER A 226 -18.60 -17.14 -7.84
N PRO A 227 -19.46 -17.91 -7.13
CA PRO A 227 -19.07 -19.12 -6.41
C PRO A 227 -19.18 -20.38 -7.28
N TRP A 228 -18.53 -20.40 -8.44
CA TRP A 228 -18.66 -21.49 -9.43
C TRP A 228 -18.29 -22.88 -8.89
N TRP A 229 -17.45 -22.97 -7.84
CA TRP A 229 -17.08 -24.22 -7.18
C TRP A 229 -18.21 -24.83 -6.33
N GLN A 230 -19.23 -24.05 -6.00
CA GLN A 230 -20.40 -24.52 -5.23
C GLN A 230 -21.51 -25.07 -6.13
N ALA A 231 -21.39 -24.92 -7.46
CA ALA A 231 -22.42 -25.32 -8.41
C ALA A 231 -22.62 -26.85 -8.51
N ASP A 232 -21.71 -27.66 -7.96
CA ASP A 232 -21.74 -29.12 -8.03
C ASP A 232 -22.31 -29.81 -6.76
N VAL A 233 -22.83 -29.07 -5.77
CA VAL A 233 -23.37 -29.66 -4.52
C VAL A 233 -24.83 -30.13 -4.66
N THR A 234 -25.48 -29.88 -5.80
CA THR A 234 -26.82 -30.40 -6.12
C THR A 234 -26.78 -31.32 -7.34
N LYS A 235 -26.45 -32.59 -7.11
CA LYS A 235 -26.85 -33.73 -7.95
C LYS A 235 -27.42 -34.83 -7.07
#